data_AF-A0A6L4ZUS8-F1
#
_entry.id   AF-A0A6L4ZUS8-F1
#
_cell.length_a   1.000
_cell.length_b   1.000
_cell.length_c   1.000
_cell.angle_alpha   90.00
_cell.angle_beta   90.00
_cell.angle_gamma   90.00
#
_symmetry.space_group_name_H-M   'P 1'
#
loop_
_entity.id
_entity.type
_entity.pdbx_description
1 polymer ?
#
loop_
_entity_poly.entity_id
_entity_poly.type
_entity_poly.pdbx_seq_one_letter_code
_entity_poly.pdbx_strand_id
1 'polypeptide(L)'
;MAVPDIAFDQASNLVISDSGHNVVRSINNRTGIITTIAGSGKSDFNGDRIKATEANLTSKSILISGSILYIADSSNNRIRQVNLTSGQITTVAGNGNTGFSGDNDLAVNASLNNPNGISLDEKNNLFIADSSNNRIRRVNLSTNIITTVAGSGKNDYSGDGSPAVNAGLVFGEICTNHPKVPQNK
;
A
#
# COMPACT_ATOMS: atom_id res chain seq x y z
N MET A 1 8.25 10.81 -8.77
CA MET A 1 7.57 11.48 -7.65
C MET A 1 6.45 10.55 -7.18
N ALA A 2 6.26 10.37 -5.88
CA ALA A 2 5.16 9.56 -5.35
C ALA A 2 3.82 10.27 -5.60
N VAL A 3 2.78 9.53 -5.96
CA VAL A 3 1.42 10.08 -5.95
C VAL A 3 0.92 9.97 -4.50
N PRO A 4 0.56 11.09 -3.85
CA PRO A 4 -0.07 11.02 -2.54
C PRO A 4 -1.44 10.35 -2.68
N ASP A 5 -1.70 9.38 -1.82
CA ASP A 5 -2.99 8.72 -1.71
C ASP A 5 -3.84 9.36 -0.62
N ILE A 6 -5.16 9.23 -0.71
CA ILE A 6 -6.12 9.82 0.23
C ILE A 6 -7.16 8.79 0.67
N ALA A 7 -7.64 8.91 1.89
CA ALA A 7 -8.71 8.10 2.45
C ALA A 7 -9.59 8.94 3.39
N PHE A 8 -10.76 8.44 3.74
CA PHE A 8 -11.59 9.02 4.79
C PHE A 8 -11.68 8.05 5.97
N ASP A 9 -11.61 8.59 7.20
CA ASP A 9 -11.91 7.81 8.40
C ASP A 9 -13.42 7.79 8.72
N GLN A 10 -13.83 7.05 9.76
CA GLN A 10 -15.24 6.95 10.16
C GLN A 10 -15.84 8.29 10.65
N ALA A 11 -15.00 9.25 11.05
CA ALA A 11 -15.43 10.60 11.43
C ALA A 11 -15.43 11.57 10.22
N SER A 12 -15.23 11.05 9.01
CA SER A 12 -15.09 11.82 7.77
C SER A 12 -13.91 12.79 7.75
N ASN A 13 -12.88 12.55 8.56
CA ASN A 13 -11.61 13.28 8.43
C ASN A 13 -10.88 12.80 7.17
N LEU A 14 -10.24 13.74 6.47
CA LEU A 14 -9.40 13.42 5.32
C LEU A 14 -8.04 12.92 5.83
N VAL A 15 -7.68 11.70 5.45
CA VAL A 15 -6.36 11.13 5.72
C VAL A 15 -5.56 11.15 4.43
N ILE A 16 -4.33 11.64 4.48
CA ILE A 16 -3.44 11.78 3.32
C ILE A 16 -2.12 11.05 3.58
N SER A 17 -1.60 10.44 2.53
CA SER A 17 -0.21 9.99 2.49
C SER A 17 0.68 11.15 2.02
N ASP A 18 1.35 11.82 2.96
CA ASP A 18 2.41 12.79 2.63
C ASP A 18 3.73 12.04 2.41
N SER A 19 3.74 11.30 1.31
CA SER A 19 4.80 10.38 0.92
C SER A 19 6.17 11.05 0.75
N GLY A 20 6.21 12.34 0.40
CA GLY A 20 7.46 13.12 0.34
C GLY A 20 8.08 13.38 1.72
N HIS A 21 7.25 13.36 2.77
CA HIS A 21 7.67 13.55 4.16
C HIS A 21 7.61 12.25 4.97
N ASN A 22 7.40 11.08 4.35
CA ASN A 22 7.38 9.79 5.06
C ASN A 22 6.38 9.72 6.23
N VAL A 23 5.25 10.42 6.09
CA VAL A 23 4.20 10.47 7.12
C VAL A 23 2.80 10.33 6.52
N VAL A 24 1.89 9.78 7.31
CA VAL A 24 0.44 9.79 7.07
C VAL A 24 -0.17 10.82 8.01
N ARG A 25 -1.00 11.71 7.46
CA ARG A 25 -1.61 12.81 8.22
C ARG A 25 -3.13 12.77 8.14
N SER A 26 -3.80 13.10 9.24
CA SER A 26 -5.25 13.28 9.31
C SER A 26 -5.58 14.76 9.42
N ILE A 27 -6.58 15.21 8.65
CA ILE A 27 -7.11 16.56 8.64
C ILE A 27 -8.52 16.50 9.21
N ASN A 28 -8.72 17.15 10.35
CA ASN A 28 -10.03 17.19 10.99
C ASN A 28 -11.05 17.93 10.11
N ASN A 29 -12.17 17.28 9.79
CA ASN A 29 -13.17 17.84 8.86
C ASN A 29 -13.97 19.02 9.44
N ARG A 30 -13.89 19.28 10.75
CA ARG A 30 -14.58 20.40 11.39
C ARG A 30 -13.67 21.60 11.63
N THR A 31 -12.42 21.35 12.02
CA THR A 31 -11.48 22.39 12.43
C THR A 31 -10.41 22.69 11.39
N GLY A 32 -10.21 21.82 10.39
CA GLY A 32 -9.13 21.92 9.43
C GLY A 32 -7.74 21.64 10.01
N ILE A 33 -7.64 21.27 11.29
CA ILE A 33 -6.36 20.97 11.94
C ILE A 33 -5.78 19.67 11.38
N ILE A 34 -4.51 19.73 10.95
CA ILE A 34 -3.75 18.59 10.44
C ILE A 34 -2.85 18.00 11.54
N THR A 35 -2.80 16.68 11.63
CA THR A 35 -1.98 15.94 12.61
C THR A 35 -1.33 14.72 11.96
N THR A 36 -0.11 14.39 12.37
CA THR A 36 0.56 13.14 11.95
C THR A 36 -0.01 11.97 12.76
N ILE A 37 -0.49 10.94 12.05
CA ILE A 37 -1.06 9.73 12.67
C ILE A 37 -0.19 8.49 12.47
N ALA A 38 0.75 8.52 11.51
CA ALA A 38 1.80 7.52 11.35
C ALA A 38 3.02 8.12 10.64
N GLY A 39 4.21 7.57 10.90
CA GLY A 39 5.46 8.01 10.30
C GLY A 39 6.24 9.00 11.18
N SER A 40 7.56 8.84 11.20
CA SER A 40 8.52 9.67 11.94
C SER A 40 9.19 10.75 11.08
N GLY A 41 8.93 10.74 9.77
CA GLY A 41 9.67 11.56 8.80
C GLY A 41 10.86 10.85 8.15
N LYS A 42 11.24 9.65 8.60
CA LYS A 42 12.40 8.90 8.10
C LYS A 42 11.98 7.73 7.21
N SER A 43 12.64 7.61 6.06
CA SER A 43 12.51 6.51 5.11
C SER A 43 13.43 5.35 5.51
N ASP A 44 13.01 4.54 6.46
CA ASP A 44 13.73 3.37 7.00
C ASP A 44 12.72 2.44 7.71
N PHE A 45 13.15 1.32 8.29
CA PHE A 45 12.32 0.44 9.13
C PHE A 45 12.90 0.30 10.53
N ASN A 46 12.12 0.64 11.56
CA ASN A 46 12.53 0.56 12.97
C ASN A 46 11.69 -0.41 13.82
N GLY A 47 11.03 -1.39 13.19
CA GLY A 47 10.33 -2.46 13.89
C GLY A 47 8.80 -2.29 13.95
N ASP A 48 8.18 -3.26 14.61
CA ASP A 48 6.74 -3.36 14.86
C ASP A 48 6.41 -3.18 16.34
N ARG A 49 5.12 -2.99 16.66
CA ARG A 49 4.57 -2.81 18.00
C ARG A 49 5.01 -1.52 18.72
N ILE A 50 5.59 -0.59 17.98
CA ILE A 50 5.87 0.78 18.42
C ILE A 50 4.68 1.70 18.14
N LYS A 51 4.73 2.95 18.64
CA LYS A 51 3.75 3.97 18.26
C LYS A 51 3.87 4.27 16.78
N ALA A 52 2.75 4.36 16.08
CA ALA A 52 2.71 4.61 14.64
C ALA A 52 3.40 5.92 14.25
N THR A 53 3.31 6.96 15.08
CA THR A 53 3.98 8.27 14.88
C THR A 53 5.49 8.24 15.07
N GLU A 54 6.03 7.16 15.63
CA GLU A 54 7.48 6.96 15.82
C GLU A 54 8.06 6.00 14.78
N ALA A 55 7.22 5.38 13.95
CA ALA A 55 7.64 4.41 12.95
C ALA A 55 8.31 5.08 11.75
N ASN A 56 9.45 4.55 11.32
CA ASN A 56 10.04 4.92 10.04
C ASN A 56 9.24 4.22 8.92
N LEU A 57 8.90 4.95 7.86
CA LEU A 57 8.00 4.53 6.79
C LEU A 57 8.37 5.18 5.46
N THR A 58 7.92 4.58 4.37
CA THR A 58 7.76 5.20 3.06
C THR A 58 6.33 4.97 2.57
N SER A 59 5.38 5.70 3.16
CA SER A 59 3.95 5.55 2.84
C SER A 59 3.66 6.02 1.42
N LYS A 60 3.30 5.13 0.50
CA LYS A 60 2.87 5.50 -0.87
C LYS A 60 1.36 5.46 -1.05
N SER A 61 0.71 4.44 -0.50
CA SER A 61 -0.73 4.24 -0.56
C SER A 61 -1.28 3.94 0.82
N ILE A 62 -2.52 4.37 1.06
CA ILE A 62 -3.22 4.22 2.33
C ILE A 62 -4.64 3.72 2.10
N LEU A 63 -5.16 2.97 3.08
CA LEU A 63 -6.54 2.50 3.07
C LEU A 63 -7.04 2.41 4.51
N ILE A 64 -8.28 2.82 4.77
CA ILE A 64 -8.89 2.71 6.10
C ILE A 64 -10.07 1.74 6.05
N SER A 65 -10.09 0.79 6.99
CA SER A 65 -11.23 -0.10 7.24
C SER A 65 -11.50 -0.15 8.74
N GLY A 66 -12.65 0.40 9.15
CA GLY A 66 -13.00 0.55 10.56
C GLY A 66 -11.94 1.35 11.33
N SER A 67 -11.33 0.74 12.34
CA SER A 67 -10.26 1.33 13.16
C SER A 67 -8.85 0.97 12.68
N ILE A 68 -8.70 0.41 11.47
CA ILE A 68 -7.40 0.01 10.92
C ILE A 68 -7.04 0.89 9.73
N LEU A 69 -5.84 1.45 9.76
CA LEU A 69 -5.19 2.10 8.63
C LEU A 69 -4.13 1.15 8.05
N TYR A 70 -4.28 0.74 6.80
CA TYR A 70 -3.25 0.03 6.05
C TYR A 70 -2.37 1.02 5.30
N ILE A 71 -1.08 0.73 5.22
CA ILE A 71 -0.07 1.58 4.60
C ILE A 71 0.82 0.71 3.72
N ALA A 72 0.93 1.05 2.45
CA ALA A 72 1.96 0.52 1.57
C ALA A 72 3.29 1.22 1.89
N ASP A 73 4.18 0.50 2.58
CA ASP A 73 5.48 0.97 3.07
C ASP A 73 6.56 0.54 2.08
N SER A 74 6.58 1.21 0.94
CA SER A 74 7.04 0.63 -0.32
C SER A 74 8.55 0.39 -0.38
N SER A 75 9.36 1.35 0.07
CA SER A 75 10.82 1.18 0.12
C SER A 75 11.26 0.21 1.21
N ASN A 76 10.39 -0.07 2.17
CA ASN A 76 10.59 -1.10 3.18
C ASN A 76 10.01 -2.46 2.75
N ASN A 77 9.50 -2.61 1.53
CA ASN A 77 8.92 -3.87 0.99
C ASN A 77 7.89 -4.52 1.92
N ARG A 78 7.03 -3.70 2.54
CA ARG A 78 6.03 -4.14 3.52
C ARG A 78 4.69 -3.50 3.27
N ILE A 79 3.64 -4.19 3.71
CA ILE A 79 2.38 -3.55 4.06
C ILE A 79 2.29 -3.48 5.58
N ARG A 80 2.04 -2.29 6.10
CA ARG A 80 1.89 -2.02 7.52
C ARG A 80 0.41 -1.79 7.83
N GLN A 81 0.01 -2.08 9.06
CA GLN A 81 -1.29 -1.70 9.59
C GLN A 81 -1.11 -0.92 10.88
N VAL A 82 -1.94 0.10 11.09
CA VAL A 82 -2.02 0.89 12.30
C VAL A 82 -3.39 0.68 12.91
N ASN A 83 -3.43 0.26 14.17
CA ASN A 83 -4.64 0.31 14.95
C ASN A 83 -4.86 1.77 15.40
N LEU A 84 -5.86 2.44 14.84
CA LEU A 84 -6.14 3.86 15.07
C LEU A 84 -6.64 4.14 16.49
N THR A 85 -7.12 3.12 17.21
CA THR A 85 -7.53 3.25 18.62
C THR A 85 -6.35 3.18 19.57
N SER A 86 -5.43 2.22 19.38
CA SER A 86 -4.26 2.07 20.25
C SER A 86 -3.04 2.87 19.79
N GLY A 87 -3.03 3.33 18.53
CA GLY A 87 -1.90 4.01 17.90
C GLY A 87 -0.71 3.09 17.60
N GLN A 88 -0.88 1.77 17.63
CA GLN A 88 0.21 0.81 17.42
C GLN A 88 0.30 0.37 15.95
N ILE A 89 1.53 0.25 15.43
CA ILE A 89 1.80 -0.23 14.06
C ILE A 89 2.35 -1.67 14.06
N THR A 90 1.95 -2.47 13.08
CA THR A 90 2.49 -3.83 12.83
C THR A 90 2.60 -4.12 11.34
N THR A 91 3.43 -5.09 10.95
CA THR A 91 3.48 -5.60 9.57
C THR A 91 2.36 -6.63 9.34
N VAL A 92 1.64 -6.52 8.22
CA VAL A 92 0.60 -7.49 7.80
C VAL A 92 1.05 -8.34 6.60
N ALA A 93 1.96 -7.81 5.78
CA ALA A 93 2.59 -8.56 4.69
C ALA A 93 3.98 -8.02 4.39
N GLY A 94 4.87 -8.88 3.88
CA GLY A 94 6.23 -8.50 3.53
C GLY A 94 7.23 -8.73 4.67
N ASN A 95 8.35 -9.38 4.36
CA ASN A 95 9.46 -9.60 5.29
C ASN A 95 10.52 -8.49 5.24
N GLY A 96 10.44 -7.58 4.26
CA GLY A 96 11.41 -6.50 4.01
C GLY A 96 12.46 -6.79 2.95
N ASN A 97 12.62 -8.05 2.54
CA ASN A 97 13.53 -8.43 1.47
C ASN A 97 12.87 -8.14 0.12
N THR A 98 13.60 -7.43 -0.74
CA THR A 98 13.21 -7.20 -2.13
C THR A 98 13.18 -8.53 -2.88
N GLY A 99 12.05 -8.86 -3.51
CA GLY A 99 11.92 -10.03 -4.37
C GLY A 99 10.50 -10.59 -4.37
N PHE A 100 10.31 -11.79 -4.92
CA PHE A 100 9.03 -12.48 -4.98
C PHE A 100 9.13 -13.86 -4.33
N SER A 101 8.34 -14.11 -3.29
CA SER A 101 8.23 -15.42 -2.62
C SER A 101 6.94 -15.53 -1.79
N GLY A 102 6.75 -16.66 -1.11
CA GLY A 102 5.76 -16.83 -0.03
C GLY A 102 4.32 -17.10 -0.46
N ASP A 103 4.05 -17.38 -1.75
CA ASP A 103 2.71 -17.79 -2.17
C ASP A 103 2.26 -19.07 -1.45
N ASN A 104 1.03 -19.01 -0.92
CA ASN A 104 0.39 -20.02 -0.08
C ASN A 104 1.02 -20.19 1.31
N ASP A 105 1.81 -19.22 1.77
CA ASP A 105 2.36 -19.15 3.13
C ASP A 105 1.88 -17.87 3.86
N LEU A 106 2.28 -17.71 5.12
CA LEU A 106 2.02 -16.51 5.92
C LEU A 106 2.54 -15.26 5.19
N ALA A 107 1.67 -14.27 5.03
CA ALA A 107 1.93 -13.04 4.30
C ALA A 107 3.14 -12.26 4.84
N VAL A 108 3.39 -12.34 6.15
CA VAL A 108 4.54 -11.71 6.81
C VAL A 108 5.89 -12.34 6.42
N ASN A 109 5.89 -13.58 5.92
CA ASN A 109 7.10 -14.26 5.47
C ASN A 109 7.43 -13.98 4.00
N ALA A 110 6.46 -13.50 3.21
CA ALA A 110 6.64 -13.26 1.79
C ALA A 110 7.60 -12.10 1.51
N SER A 111 8.42 -12.26 0.47
CA SER A 111 9.13 -11.12 -0.12
C SER A 111 8.20 -10.38 -1.07
N LEU A 112 8.18 -9.05 -0.92
CA LEU A 112 7.50 -8.10 -1.79
C LEU A 112 8.57 -7.20 -2.44
N ASN A 113 8.21 -6.49 -3.50
CA ASN A 113 9.10 -5.57 -4.19
C ASN A 113 8.35 -4.28 -4.55
N ASN A 114 8.64 -3.22 -3.79
CA ASN A 114 8.05 -1.90 -3.97
C ASN A 114 6.50 -1.93 -4.04
N PRO A 115 5.79 -2.45 -3.01
CA PRO A 115 4.34 -2.48 -3.03
C PRO A 115 3.77 -1.06 -3.01
N ASN A 116 3.06 -0.62 -4.05
CA ASN A 116 2.68 0.80 -4.21
C ASN A 116 1.17 1.08 -4.16
N GLY A 117 0.33 0.05 -4.20
CA GLY A 117 -1.13 0.20 -4.16
C GLY A 117 -1.76 -0.91 -3.32
N ILE A 118 -2.80 -0.55 -2.57
CA ILE A 118 -3.55 -1.48 -1.73
C ILE A 118 -5.06 -1.25 -1.85
N SER A 119 -5.85 -2.33 -1.70
CA SER A 119 -7.31 -2.27 -1.66
C SER A 119 -7.87 -3.45 -0.86
N LEU A 120 -9.11 -3.35 -0.39
CA LEU A 120 -9.84 -4.45 0.26
C LEU A 120 -11.05 -4.85 -0.58
N ASP A 121 -11.38 -6.15 -0.59
CA ASP A 121 -12.69 -6.61 -1.05
C ASP A 121 -13.72 -6.63 0.10
N GLU A 122 -14.98 -6.93 -0.24
CA GLU A 122 -16.09 -7.04 0.73
C GLU A 122 -15.89 -8.14 1.78
N LYS A 123 -14.98 -9.09 1.52
CA LYS A 123 -14.63 -10.18 2.45
C LYS A 123 -13.39 -9.84 3.29
N ASN A 124 -12.93 -8.58 3.25
CA ASN A 124 -11.71 -8.11 3.89
C ASN A 124 -10.45 -8.87 3.46
N ASN A 125 -10.35 -9.30 2.19
CA ASN A 125 -9.06 -9.69 1.62
C ASN A 125 -8.31 -8.46 1.17
N LEU A 126 -7.04 -8.34 1.55
CA LEU A 126 -6.16 -7.24 1.19
C LEU A 126 -5.45 -7.56 -0.13
N PHE A 127 -5.67 -6.74 -1.15
CA PHE A 127 -4.99 -6.79 -2.43
C PHE A 127 -3.82 -5.80 -2.44
N ILE A 128 -2.69 -6.22 -2.98
CA ILE A 128 -1.42 -5.51 -2.98
C ILE A 128 -0.89 -5.49 -4.40
N ALA A 129 -0.62 -4.29 -4.93
CA ALA A 129 0.15 -4.12 -6.16
C ALA A 129 1.64 -4.28 -5.83
N ASP A 130 2.14 -5.51 -5.94
CA ASP A 130 3.55 -5.90 -5.75
C ASP A 130 4.33 -5.46 -7.00
N SER A 131 4.56 -4.15 -7.08
CA SER A 131 4.63 -3.42 -8.35
C SER A 131 5.88 -3.76 -9.14
N SER A 132 7.04 -3.81 -8.49
CA SER A 132 8.28 -4.19 -9.15
C SER A 132 8.40 -5.70 -9.39
N ASN A 133 7.46 -6.49 -8.85
CA ASN A 133 7.29 -7.89 -9.20
C ASN A 133 6.23 -8.11 -10.30
N ASN A 134 5.60 -7.06 -10.83
CA ASN A 134 4.56 -7.14 -11.87
C ASN A 134 3.42 -8.12 -11.50
N ARG A 135 2.97 -8.07 -10.24
CA ARG A 135 1.91 -8.95 -9.71
C ARG A 135 0.90 -8.21 -8.85
N ILE A 136 -0.33 -8.72 -8.83
CA ILE A 136 -1.31 -8.44 -7.77
C ILE A 136 -1.29 -9.62 -6.80
N ARG A 137 -1.02 -9.33 -5.53
CA ARG A 137 -1.03 -10.30 -4.44
C ARG A 137 -2.29 -10.09 -3.60
N ARG A 138 -2.87 -11.17 -3.09
CA ARG A 138 -4.01 -11.15 -2.17
C ARG A 138 -3.62 -11.80 -0.86
N VAL A 139 -3.81 -11.10 0.24
CA VAL A 139 -3.74 -11.61 1.60
C VAL A 139 -5.15 -11.87 2.10
N ASN A 140 -5.44 -13.12 2.44
CA ASN A 140 -6.64 -13.43 3.21
C ASN A 140 -6.36 -13.04 4.67
N LEU A 141 -6.97 -11.95 5.15
CA LEU A 141 -6.70 -11.43 6.50
C LEU A 141 -7.22 -12.35 7.63
N SER A 142 -8.13 -13.29 7.33
CA SER A 142 -8.61 -14.25 8.33
C SER A 142 -7.61 -15.40 8.56
N THR A 143 -6.85 -15.78 7.53
CA THR A 143 -5.86 -16.87 7.61
C THR A 143 -4.42 -16.35 7.60
N ASN A 144 -4.21 -15.08 7.27
CA ASN A 144 -2.94 -14.42 6.99
C ASN A 144 -2.15 -15.04 5.83
N ILE A 145 -2.80 -15.77 4.92
CA ILE A 145 -2.13 -16.40 3.78
C ILE A 145 -2.10 -15.46 2.57
N ILE A 146 -0.94 -15.32 1.93
CA ILE A 146 -0.77 -14.55 0.68
C ILE A 146 -0.77 -15.46 -0.55
N THR A 147 -1.33 -14.97 -1.65
CA THR A 147 -1.39 -15.66 -2.95
C THR A 147 -1.26 -14.66 -4.10
N THR A 148 -0.72 -15.07 -5.24
CA THR A 148 -0.79 -14.29 -6.49
C THR A 148 -2.16 -14.50 -7.14
N VAL A 149 -2.84 -13.41 -7.49
CA VAL A 149 -4.16 -13.46 -8.15
C VAL A 149 -4.13 -12.92 -9.58
N ALA A 150 -3.12 -12.12 -9.93
CA ALA A 150 -2.88 -11.66 -11.29
C ALA A 150 -1.39 -11.32 -11.51
N GLY A 151 -0.95 -11.39 -12.76
CA GLY A 151 0.40 -11.06 -13.17
C GLY A 151 1.35 -12.25 -13.21
N SER A 152 2.07 -12.37 -14.33
CA SER A 152 3.06 -13.43 -14.57
C SER A 152 4.46 -13.06 -14.07
N GLY A 153 4.66 -11.80 -13.66
CA GLY A 153 5.98 -11.24 -13.38
C GLY A 153 6.65 -10.55 -14.57
N LYS A 154 6.07 -10.65 -15.77
CA LYS A 154 6.54 -9.93 -16.95
C LYS A 154 6.05 -8.48 -16.96
N ASN A 155 6.95 -7.57 -17.32
CA ASN A 155 6.68 -6.15 -17.50
C ASN A 155 6.32 -5.89 -18.97
N ASP A 156 5.08 -6.19 -19.33
CA ASP A 156 4.51 -6.04 -20.67
C ASP A 156 2.98 -5.85 -20.59
N TYR A 157 2.35 -5.58 -21.73
CA TYR A 157 0.90 -5.56 -21.86
C TYR A 157 0.46 -6.79 -22.67
N SER A 158 -0.01 -7.83 -21.98
CA SER A 158 -0.40 -9.09 -22.60
C SER A 158 -1.38 -9.88 -21.72
N GLY A 159 -2.07 -10.86 -22.31
CA GLY A 159 -2.92 -11.81 -21.57
C GLY A 159 -4.40 -11.44 -21.46
N ASP A 160 -4.88 -10.40 -22.16
CA ASP A 160 -6.31 -10.12 -22.27
C ASP A 160 -7.07 -11.34 -22.82
N GLY A 161 -8.21 -11.68 -22.18
CA GLY A 161 -8.99 -12.88 -22.49
C GLY A 161 -8.38 -14.21 -21.98
N SER A 162 -7.23 -14.18 -21.31
CA SER A 162 -6.55 -15.35 -20.73
C SER A 162 -6.63 -15.35 -19.19
N PRO A 163 -6.20 -16.43 -18.49
CA PRO A 163 -6.14 -16.42 -17.03
C PRO A 163 -5.27 -15.28 -16.49
N ALA A 164 -5.76 -14.54 -15.49
CA ALA A 164 -5.12 -13.33 -14.97
C ALA A 164 -3.69 -13.53 -14.46
N VAL A 165 -3.37 -14.71 -13.92
CA VAL A 165 -2.02 -15.07 -13.44
C VAL A 165 -0.98 -15.16 -14.57
N ASN A 166 -1.42 -15.24 -15.82
CA ASN A 166 -0.54 -15.27 -17.00
C ASN A 166 -0.38 -13.88 -17.65
N ALA A 167 -1.14 -12.88 -17.21
CA ALA A 167 -1.09 -11.55 -17.79
C ALA A 167 0.27 -10.89 -17.59
N GLY A 168 0.72 -10.13 -18.59
CA GLY A 168 1.76 -9.13 -18.44
C GLY A 168 1.18 -7.91 -17.73
N LEU A 169 1.85 -7.43 -16.68
CA LEU A 169 1.40 -6.25 -15.94
C LEU A 169 2.53 -5.23 -15.82
N VAL A 170 2.17 -3.96 -15.91
CA VAL A 170 3.10 -2.84 -15.68
C VAL A 170 2.47 -1.91 -14.65
N PHE A 171 3.19 -1.69 -13.57
CA PHE A 171 2.82 -0.72 -12.54
C PHE A 171 3.75 0.48 -12.68
N GLY A 172 3.24 1.61 -13.17
CA GLY A 172 4.06 2.80 -13.35
C GLY A 172 4.55 3.37 -12.02
N GLU A 173 5.78 3.89 -11.97
CA GLU A 173 6.07 5.04 -11.10
C GLU A 173 5.45 6.26 -11.78
N ILE A 174 4.33 6.75 -11.27
CA ILE A 174 3.49 7.69 -12.02
C ILE A 174 4.20 9.06 -12.13
N CYS A 175 4.73 9.37 -13.31
CA CYS A 175 4.83 10.73 -13.84
C CYS A 175 3.61 10.96 -14.74
N THR A 176 2.71 11.87 -14.38
CA THR A 176 1.58 12.24 -15.24
C THR A 176 2.07 13.05 -16.45
N ASN A 177 2.46 12.35 -17.52
CA ASN A 177 2.22 12.90 -18.84
C ASN A 177 0.70 12.89 -19.04
N HIS A 178 0.06 14.03 -18.75
CA HIS A 178 -1.31 14.25 -19.16
C HIS A 178 -1.43 14.02 -20.67
N PRO A 179 -2.46 13.31 -21.15
CA PRO A 179 -2.77 13.32 -22.58
C PRO A 179 -2.91 14.77 -23.02
N LYS A 180 -2.20 15.17 -24.08
CA LYS A 180 -2.38 16.47 -24.71
C LYS A 180 -3.87 16.62 -25.02
N VAL A 181 -4.50 17.65 -24.46
CA VAL A 181 -5.84 18.10 -24.86
C VAL A 181 -5.84 18.20 -26.39
N PRO A 182 -6.84 17.65 -27.11
CA PRO A 182 -6.89 17.80 -28.55
C PRO A 182 -6.91 19.30 -28.87
N GLN A 183 -5.97 19.75 -29.70
CA GLN A 183 -6.11 21.08 -30.28
C GLN A 183 -7.29 21.01 -31.25
N ASN A 184 -8.42 21.57 -30.83
CA ASN A 184 -9.51 21.90 -31.73
C ASN A 184 -8.94 22.79 -32.84
N LYS A 185 -9.16 22.39 -34.09
CA LYS A 185 -9.34 23.29 -35.22
C LYS A 185 -10.82 23.39 -35.50
#